data_AF-A0A1W5T0R5-F1
#
_entry.id   AF-A0A1W5T0R5-F1
#
_cell.length_a   1.000
_cell.length_b   1.000
_cell.length_c   1.000
_cell.angle_alpha   90.00
_cell.angle_beta   90.00
_cell.angle_gamma   90.00
#
_symmetry.space_group_name_H-M   'P 1'
#
loop_
_entity.id
_entity.type
_entity.pdbx_description
1 polymer ?
#
loop_
_entity_poly.entity_id
_entity_poly.type
_entity_poly.pdbx_seq_one_letter_code
_entity_poly.pdbx_strand_id
1 'polypeptide(L)'
;MLEKEHSTLEGIQKIVNIKSSMNWGLSIVLKEAFPLSTPVKVNSSRDIVTLTKEWMAGFATGESNFFIVVQNSKTKSGIATSLRFSIAQDMRDLFLLESFVDFFGCGYVVKYKNRTVCEFLVTKIDNIVNHIIPFFDKDNIRGSKYSNYLDFKSVALIIKNKEHLKEDGVALKKILSLKGASRITEEYHNKAKNNHRYE
;
A
#
# COMPACT_ATOMS: atom_id res chain seq x y z
N MET A 1 6.13 30.87 -7.11
CA MET A 1 5.52 31.77 -8.12
C MET A 1 6.53 32.88 -8.44
N LEU A 2 7.62 32.54 -9.12
CA LEU A 2 8.77 33.44 -9.24
C LEU A 2 8.59 34.46 -10.39
N GLU A 3 8.03 34.03 -11.53
CA GLU A 3 7.87 34.87 -12.74
C GLU A 3 6.50 35.56 -12.90
N LYS A 4 5.56 35.32 -11.97
CA LYS A 4 4.18 35.86 -12.00
C LYS A 4 3.38 35.67 -13.32
N GLU A 5 3.80 34.78 -14.21
CA GLU A 5 3.13 34.54 -15.51
C GLU A 5 1.63 34.19 -15.39
N HIS A 6 1.25 33.54 -14.29
CA HIS A 6 -0.15 33.20 -13.96
C HIS A 6 -1.09 34.42 -13.85
N SER A 7 -0.56 35.65 -13.82
CA SER A 7 -1.38 36.87 -13.85
C SER A 7 -1.77 37.31 -15.27
N THR A 8 -1.27 36.64 -16.31
CA THR A 8 -1.58 36.92 -17.72
C THR A 8 -2.48 35.83 -18.31
N LEU A 9 -3.27 36.18 -19.33
CA LEU A 9 -4.12 35.20 -20.03
C LEU A 9 -3.29 34.07 -20.65
N GLU A 10 -2.13 34.39 -21.23
CA GLU A 10 -1.20 33.41 -21.81
C GLU A 10 -0.67 32.44 -20.75
N GLY A 11 -0.23 32.95 -19.60
CA GLY A 11 0.26 32.10 -18.51
C GLY A 11 -0.83 31.23 -17.90
N ILE A 12 -2.06 31.76 -17.75
CA ILE A 12 -3.22 30.94 -17.36
C ILE A 12 -3.50 29.85 -18.39
N GLN A 13 -3.47 30.15 -19.69
CA GLN A 13 -3.68 29.15 -20.74
C GLN A 13 -2.62 28.04 -20.67
N LYS A 14 -1.35 28.37 -20.41
CA LYS A 14 -0.27 27.38 -20.18
C LYS A 14 -0.57 26.49 -18.98
N ILE A 15 -1.02 27.06 -17.86
CA ILE A 15 -1.40 26.30 -16.65
C ILE A 15 -2.58 25.37 -16.93
N VAL A 16 -3.59 25.83 -17.67
CA VAL A 16 -4.75 25.01 -18.04
C VAL A 16 -4.32 23.84 -18.93
N ASN A 17 -3.42 24.07 -19.90
CA ASN A 17 -2.85 23.01 -20.73
C ASN A 17 -2.13 21.95 -19.87
N ILE A 18 -1.30 22.35 -18.89
CA ILE A 18 -0.66 21.42 -17.95
C ILE A 18 -1.72 20.66 -17.14
N LYS A 19 -2.67 21.38 -16.54
CA LYS A 19 -3.73 20.79 -15.70
C LYS A 19 -4.56 19.76 -16.47
N SER A 20 -4.79 19.97 -17.76
CA SER A 20 -5.56 19.04 -18.58
C SER A 20 -4.93 17.64 -18.69
N SER A 21 -3.64 17.51 -18.35
CA SER A 21 -2.91 16.24 -18.34
C SER A 21 -2.67 15.67 -16.94
N MET A 22 -3.14 16.37 -15.90
CA MET A 22 -2.97 15.97 -14.50
C MET A 22 -4.24 15.28 -13.98
N ASN A 23 -4.07 14.16 -13.29
CA ASN A 23 -5.16 13.45 -12.59
C ASN A 23 -6.36 13.18 -13.52
N TRP A 24 -7.52 13.78 -13.23
CA TRP A 24 -8.76 13.64 -14.03
C TRP A 24 -8.94 14.77 -15.07
N GLY A 25 -7.92 15.61 -15.25
CA GLY A 25 -7.91 16.68 -16.25
C GLY A 25 -8.72 17.92 -15.85
N LEU A 26 -9.42 18.49 -16.84
CA LEU A 26 -10.22 19.71 -16.71
C LEU A 26 -11.67 19.41 -16.29
N SER A 27 -12.19 20.24 -15.38
CA SER A 27 -13.63 20.28 -15.09
C SER A 27 -14.42 20.83 -16.28
N ILE A 28 -15.74 20.61 -16.28
CA ILE A 28 -16.63 21.12 -17.34
C ILE A 28 -16.48 22.64 -17.49
N VAL A 29 -16.56 23.37 -16.38
CA VAL A 29 -16.39 24.84 -16.34
C VAL A 29 -15.07 25.30 -16.97
N LEU A 30 -13.98 24.57 -16.73
CA LEU A 30 -12.67 24.92 -17.32
C LEU A 30 -12.60 24.59 -18.80
N LYS A 31 -13.28 23.54 -19.27
CA LYS A 31 -13.35 23.22 -20.71
C LYS A 31 -14.14 24.30 -21.47
N GLU A 32 -15.22 24.79 -20.87
CA GLU A 32 -16.04 25.87 -21.45
C GLU A 32 -15.28 27.21 -21.47
N ALA A 33 -14.58 27.55 -20.39
CA ALA A 33 -13.81 28.78 -20.29
C ALA A 33 -12.53 28.78 -21.16
N PHE A 34 -11.95 27.61 -21.42
CA PHE A 34 -10.70 27.47 -22.19
C PHE A 34 -10.84 26.39 -23.28
N PRO A 35 -11.67 26.62 -24.31
CA PRO A 35 -12.03 25.60 -25.31
C PRO A 35 -10.88 25.17 -26.22
N LEU A 36 -9.83 25.98 -26.32
CA LEU A 36 -8.65 25.70 -27.14
C LEU A 36 -7.54 24.95 -26.38
N SER A 37 -7.80 24.52 -25.15
CA SER A 37 -6.79 23.87 -24.32
C SER A 37 -6.40 22.50 -24.86
N THR A 38 -5.09 22.26 -24.97
CA THR A 38 -4.54 20.99 -25.43
C THR A 38 -3.72 20.31 -24.32
N PRO A 39 -3.90 19.01 -24.06
CA PRO A 39 -3.07 18.24 -23.15
C PRO A 39 -1.58 18.34 -23.45
N VAL A 40 -0.81 18.71 -22.43
CA VAL A 40 0.65 18.63 -22.46
C VAL A 40 1.08 17.17 -22.43
N LYS A 41 2.02 16.80 -23.31
CA LYS A 41 2.59 15.45 -23.32
C LYS A 41 3.27 15.16 -21.97
N VAL A 42 2.76 14.16 -21.25
CA VAL A 42 3.39 13.67 -20.02
C VAL A 42 4.51 12.70 -20.39
N ASN A 43 5.72 12.93 -19.88
CA ASN A 43 6.80 11.97 -20.01
C ASN A 43 6.48 10.75 -19.14
N SER A 44 6.15 9.63 -19.78
CA SER A 44 6.09 8.33 -19.13
C SER A 44 7.48 7.71 -19.07
N SER A 45 8.40 8.34 -18.33
CA SER A 45 9.69 7.69 -18.07
C SER A 45 9.39 6.40 -17.28
N ARG A 46 9.77 5.27 -17.87
CA ARG A 46 9.70 3.95 -17.22
C ARG A 46 11.00 3.64 -16.47
N ASP A 47 11.82 4.66 -16.23
CA ASP A 47 13.09 4.52 -15.55
C ASP A 47 12.77 4.03 -14.14
N ILE A 48 13.06 2.75 -13.90
CA ILE A 48 12.93 2.14 -12.58
C ILE A 48 13.99 2.81 -11.72
N VAL A 49 13.56 3.84 -11.00
CA VAL A 49 14.35 4.49 -9.95
C VAL A 49 14.82 3.39 -8.99
N THR A 50 16.10 3.44 -8.61
CA THR A 50 16.64 2.56 -7.57
C THR A 50 15.76 2.66 -6.32
N LEU A 51 15.04 1.58 -5.99
CA LEU A 51 14.17 1.53 -4.83
C LEU A 51 15.01 1.49 -3.55
N THR A 52 14.90 2.54 -2.73
CA THR A 52 15.53 2.55 -1.40
C THR A 52 14.65 1.86 -0.38
N LYS A 53 15.25 1.41 0.72
CA LYS A 53 14.54 0.71 1.79
C LYS A 53 13.56 1.63 2.52
N GLU A 54 13.97 2.88 2.72
CA GLU A 54 13.16 3.91 3.38
C GLU A 54 11.94 4.27 2.53
N TRP A 55 12.11 4.36 1.20
CA TRP A 55 11.01 4.57 0.28
C TRP A 55 10.02 3.39 0.35
N MET A 56 10.52 2.15 0.31
CA MET A 56 9.66 0.97 0.40
C MET A 56 8.90 0.91 1.73
N ALA A 57 9.55 1.19 2.87
CA ALA A 57 8.89 1.22 4.17
C ALA A 57 7.81 2.31 4.25
N GLY A 58 8.07 3.49 3.70
CA GLY A 58 7.09 4.57 3.58
C GLY A 58 5.92 4.19 2.68
N PHE A 59 6.20 3.62 1.50
CA PHE A 59 5.20 3.18 0.54
C PHE A 59 4.31 2.07 1.13
N ALA A 60 4.91 1.06 1.74
CA ALA A 60 4.19 -0.01 2.43
C ALA A 60 3.37 0.51 3.61
N THR A 61 3.81 1.56 4.31
CA THR A 61 3.03 2.20 5.37
C THR A 61 1.70 2.75 4.87
N GLY A 62 1.64 3.24 3.63
CA GLY A 62 0.38 3.63 2.99
C GLY A 62 -0.37 2.43 2.43
N GLU A 63 0.27 1.71 1.50
CA GLU A 63 -0.38 0.82 0.54
C GLU A 63 -0.38 -0.67 0.91
N SER A 64 0.40 -1.09 1.91
CA SER A 64 0.50 -2.52 2.23
C SER A 64 -0.68 -3.04 3.05
N ASN A 65 -0.86 -4.35 3.05
CA ASN A 65 -1.82 -5.05 3.87
C ASN A 65 -1.17 -6.30 4.48
N PHE A 66 -1.20 -6.36 5.81
CA PHE A 66 -0.71 -7.47 6.62
C PHE A 66 -1.90 -8.34 7.03
N PHE A 67 -2.29 -9.27 6.16
CA PHE A 67 -3.55 -9.97 6.29
C PHE A 67 -3.38 -11.38 6.87
N ILE A 68 -4.10 -11.64 7.97
CA ILE A 68 -4.31 -12.98 8.51
C ILE A 68 -5.55 -13.58 7.83
N VAL A 69 -5.35 -14.70 7.14
CA VAL A 69 -6.41 -15.46 6.47
C VAL A 69 -6.88 -16.55 7.42
N VAL A 70 -8.19 -16.62 7.63
CA VAL A 70 -8.88 -17.69 8.36
C VAL A 70 -10.00 -18.18 7.47
N GLN A 71 -10.05 -19.48 7.19
CA GLN A 71 -11.05 -20.06 6.29
C GLN A 71 -11.47 -21.44 6.77
N ASN A 72 -12.68 -21.85 6.38
CA ASN A 72 -13.17 -23.19 6.65
C ASN A 72 -12.29 -24.24 5.96
N SER A 73 -12.07 -25.35 6.64
CA SER A 73 -11.20 -26.43 6.20
C SER A 73 -11.77 -27.79 6.58
N LYS A 74 -11.42 -28.82 5.81
CA LYS A 74 -11.75 -30.23 6.12
C LYS A 74 -10.77 -30.86 7.12
N THR A 75 -9.84 -30.09 7.67
CA THR A 75 -8.91 -30.53 8.73
C THR A 75 -9.65 -30.81 10.03
N LYS A 76 -9.02 -31.55 10.95
CA LYS A 76 -9.60 -31.86 12.29
C LYS A 76 -10.08 -30.61 13.04
N SER A 77 -9.38 -29.49 12.88
CA SER A 77 -9.72 -28.20 13.49
C SER A 77 -10.92 -27.49 12.85
N GLY A 78 -11.40 -27.94 11.68
CA GLY A 78 -12.42 -27.24 10.87
C GLY A 78 -11.94 -25.92 10.23
N ILE A 79 -10.71 -25.47 10.54
CA ILE A 79 -10.19 -24.15 10.19
C ILE A 79 -8.77 -24.29 9.64
N ALA A 80 -8.50 -23.59 8.54
CA ALA A 80 -7.16 -23.35 8.01
C ALA A 80 -6.76 -21.89 8.21
N THR A 81 -5.52 -21.67 8.61
CA THR A 81 -4.94 -20.33 8.78
C THR A 81 -3.74 -20.16 7.86
N SER A 82 -3.63 -18.98 7.26
CA SER A 82 -2.46 -18.59 6.46
C SER A 82 -2.26 -17.07 6.53
N LEU A 83 -1.19 -16.60 5.91
CA LEU A 83 -0.84 -15.19 5.87
C LEU A 83 -0.70 -14.69 4.44
N ARG A 84 -1.04 -13.43 4.25
CA ARG A 84 -0.81 -12.69 3.00
C ARG A 84 -0.27 -11.32 3.34
N PHE A 85 0.97 -11.06 2.92
CA PHE A 85 1.44 -9.69 2.74
C PHE A 85 1.13 -9.26 1.32
N SER A 86 0.61 -8.04 1.14
CA SER A 86 0.30 -7.53 -0.19
C SER A 86 0.47 -6.02 -0.30
N ILE A 87 0.83 -5.54 -1.48
CA ILE A 87 0.80 -4.12 -1.86
C ILE A 87 -0.01 -4.01 -3.15
N ALA A 88 -1.07 -3.19 -3.12
CA ALA A 88 -1.97 -3.00 -4.25
C ALA A 88 -1.72 -1.64 -4.91
N GLN A 89 -1.79 -1.59 -6.25
CA GLN A 89 -1.75 -0.35 -7.03
C GLN A 89 -2.60 -0.45 -8.30
N ASP A 90 -2.86 0.69 -8.93
CA ASP A 90 -3.44 0.72 -10.27
C ASP A 90 -2.48 0.07 -11.28
N MET A 91 -3.03 -0.56 -12.31
CA MET A 91 -2.30 -1.29 -13.34
C MET A 91 -1.30 -0.42 -14.12
N ARG A 92 -1.45 0.91 -14.08
CA ARG A 92 -0.46 1.84 -14.62
C ARG A 92 0.93 1.69 -13.97
N ASP A 93 0.97 1.25 -12.71
CA ASP A 93 2.19 1.06 -11.92
C ASP A 93 2.60 -0.41 -11.84
N LEU A 94 2.18 -1.22 -12.81
CA LEU A 94 2.49 -2.64 -12.85
C LEU A 94 4.01 -2.92 -12.79
N PHE A 95 4.81 -2.19 -13.57
CA PHE A 95 6.26 -2.39 -13.60
C PHE A 95 6.92 -2.07 -12.25
N LEU A 96 6.35 -1.11 -11.50
CA LEU A 96 6.78 -0.83 -10.13
C LEU A 96 6.50 -2.03 -9.23
N LEU A 97 5.30 -2.62 -9.28
CA LEU A 97 5.00 -3.83 -8.49
C LEU A 97 5.85 -5.04 -8.91
N GLU A 98 6.15 -5.19 -10.20
CA GLU A 98 7.02 -6.27 -10.70
C GLU A 98 8.44 -6.11 -10.12
N SER A 99 8.97 -4.88 -10.01
CA SER A 99 10.26 -4.62 -9.37
C SER A 99 10.32 -4.97 -7.88
N PHE A 100 9.18 -5.08 -7.19
CA PHE A 100 9.14 -5.48 -5.78
C PHE A 100 9.50 -6.95 -5.59
N VAL A 101 9.25 -7.80 -6.60
CA VAL A 101 9.66 -9.20 -6.57
C VAL A 101 11.17 -9.31 -6.46
N ASP A 102 11.90 -8.51 -7.25
CA ASP A 102 13.36 -8.45 -7.21
C ASP A 102 13.84 -7.78 -5.92
N PHE A 103 13.21 -6.68 -5.51
CA PHE A 103 13.57 -5.95 -4.28
C PHE A 103 13.51 -6.83 -3.02
N PHE A 104 12.42 -7.58 -2.84
CA PHE A 104 12.25 -8.48 -1.69
C PHE A 104 12.92 -9.85 -1.92
N GLY A 105 13.34 -10.16 -3.14
CA GLY A 105 13.83 -11.49 -3.53
C GLY A 105 12.77 -12.59 -3.42
N CYS A 106 11.49 -12.22 -3.36
CA CYS A 106 10.39 -13.15 -3.17
C CYS A 106 9.03 -12.55 -3.58
N GLY A 107 8.00 -13.39 -3.63
CA GLY A 107 6.65 -12.97 -3.97
C GLY A 107 6.32 -13.08 -5.45
N TYR A 108 5.18 -12.54 -5.84
CA TYR A 108 4.70 -12.53 -7.23
C TYR A 108 3.65 -11.43 -7.43
N VAL A 109 3.45 -11.00 -8.68
CA VAL A 109 2.43 -10.01 -9.03
C VAL A 109 1.19 -10.68 -9.63
N VAL A 110 0.01 -10.28 -9.16
CA VAL A 110 -1.28 -10.73 -9.68
C VAL A 110 -1.96 -9.60 -10.46
N LYS A 111 -2.48 -9.96 -11.63
CA LYS A 111 -3.30 -9.11 -12.50
C LYS A 111 -4.73 -9.67 -12.50
N TYR A 112 -5.72 -8.83 -12.24
CA TYR A 112 -7.12 -9.24 -12.23
C TYR A 112 -7.77 -8.91 -13.58
N LYS A 113 -8.40 -9.90 -14.24
CA LYS A 113 -8.94 -9.74 -15.60
C LYS A 113 -9.92 -8.56 -15.77
N ASN A 114 -10.72 -8.29 -14.74
CA ASN A 114 -11.81 -7.30 -14.79
C ASN A 114 -11.63 -6.16 -13.77
N ARG A 115 -10.39 -5.87 -13.35
CA ARG A 115 -10.10 -4.77 -12.42
C ARG A 115 -8.85 -4.04 -12.89
N THR A 116 -8.83 -2.72 -12.71
CA THR A 116 -7.64 -1.89 -13.00
C THR A 116 -6.60 -1.95 -11.88
N VAL A 117 -6.77 -2.83 -10.91
CA VAL A 117 -5.83 -3.02 -9.79
C VAL A 117 -4.94 -4.22 -10.07
N CYS A 118 -3.67 -4.11 -9.69
CA CYS A 118 -2.73 -5.20 -9.61
C CYS A 118 -2.12 -5.25 -8.20
N GLU A 119 -1.58 -6.40 -7.81
CA GLU A 119 -1.07 -6.61 -6.45
C GLU A 119 0.23 -7.40 -6.45
N PHE A 120 1.23 -6.90 -5.73
CA PHE A 120 2.37 -7.69 -5.28
C PHE A 120 1.96 -8.50 -4.05
N LEU A 121 2.21 -9.82 -4.06
CA LEU A 121 1.78 -10.76 -3.02
C LEU A 121 2.93 -11.62 -2.49
N VAL A 122 2.94 -11.84 -1.17
CA VAL A 122 3.76 -12.87 -0.52
C VAL A 122 2.87 -13.71 0.40
N THR A 123 2.73 -14.99 0.07
CA THR A 123 1.82 -15.93 0.76
C THR A 123 2.53 -17.15 1.35
N LYS A 124 3.74 -17.47 0.85
CA LYS A 124 4.55 -18.57 1.41
C LYS A 124 5.09 -18.17 2.78
N ILE A 125 4.84 -18.98 3.81
CA ILE A 125 5.25 -18.68 5.18
C ILE A 125 6.76 -18.49 5.31
N ASP A 126 7.56 -19.28 4.60
CA ASP A 126 9.02 -19.15 4.61
C ASP A 126 9.47 -17.82 4.05
N ASN A 127 8.84 -17.34 2.97
CA ASN A 127 9.18 -16.05 2.40
C ASN A 127 8.82 -14.90 3.36
N ILE A 128 7.68 -15.03 4.05
CA ILE A 128 7.23 -14.05 5.04
C ILE A 128 8.23 -13.96 6.20
N VAL A 129 8.65 -15.10 6.75
CA VAL A 129 9.56 -15.16 7.91
C VAL A 129 10.99 -14.79 7.56
N ASN A 130 11.45 -15.12 6.35
CA ASN A 130 12.85 -14.92 5.97
C ASN A 130 13.13 -13.59 5.24
N HIS A 131 12.11 -12.96 4.64
CA HIS A 131 12.30 -11.73 3.86
C HIS A 131 11.44 -10.57 4.39
N ILE A 132 10.13 -10.78 4.52
CA ILE A 132 9.19 -9.68 4.85
C ILE A 132 9.34 -9.20 6.29
N ILE A 133 9.34 -10.11 7.25
CA ILE A 133 9.51 -9.76 8.67
C ILE A 133 10.90 -9.12 8.92
N PRO A 134 12.02 -9.70 8.47
CA PRO A 134 13.33 -9.08 8.67
C PRO A 134 13.47 -7.70 8.03
N PHE A 135 12.82 -7.47 6.89
CA PHE A 135 12.77 -6.15 6.27
C PHE A 135 12.08 -5.14 7.19
N PHE A 136 10.85 -5.42 7.62
CA PHE A 136 10.07 -4.47 8.43
C PHE A 136 10.48 -4.40 9.92
N ASP A 137 11.29 -5.34 10.39
CA ASP A 137 12.00 -5.23 11.68
C ASP A 137 13.16 -4.23 11.64
N LYS A 138 13.76 -4.05 10.46
CA LYS A 138 14.85 -3.09 10.25
C LYS A 138 14.33 -1.73 9.79
N ASP A 139 13.43 -1.75 8.82
CA ASP A 139 12.84 -0.58 8.17
C ASP A 139 11.34 -0.51 8.50
N ASN A 140 11.03 0.10 9.64
CA ASN A 140 9.73 -0.03 10.30
C ASN A 140 8.54 0.51 9.49
N ILE A 141 7.43 -0.25 9.50
CA ILE A 141 6.09 0.27 9.21
C ILE A 141 5.74 1.34 10.25
N ARG A 142 5.12 2.44 9.81
CA ARG A 142 4.71 3.55 10.70
C ARG A 142 3.19 3.64 10.83
N GLY A 143 2.74 4.48 11.75
CA GLY A 143 1.32 4.78 11.97
C GLY A 143 0.52 3.57 12.48
N SER A 144 -0.80 3.63 12.31
CA SER A 144 -1.73 2.60 12.79
C SER A 144 -1.48 1.21 12.21
N LYS A 145 -0.88 1.13 11.01
CA LYS A 145 -0.55 -0.14 10.34
C LYS A 145 0.53 -0.93 11.07
N TYR A 146 1.36 -0.28 11.91
CA TYR A 146 2.40 -0.97 12.68
C TYR A 146 1.82 -2.04 13.61
N SER A 147 0.67 -1.76 14.24
CA SER A 147 -0.02 -2.75 15.07
C SER A 147 -0.45 -3.99 14.26
N ASN A 148 -0.91 -3.80 13.02
CA ASN A 148 -1.25 -4.92 12.14
C ASN A 148 -0.01 -5.74 11.78
N TYR A 149 1.13 -5.08 11.54
CA TYR A 149 2.40 -5.75 11.32
C TYR A 149 2.82 -6.62 12.52
N LEU A 150 2.69 -6.11 13.75
CA LEU A 150 3.03 -6.86 14.96
C LEU A 150 2.16 -8.11 15.16
N ASP A 151 0.85 -7.98 14.93
CA ASP A 151 -0.08 -9.12 15.01
C ASP A 151 0.24 -10.14 13.91
N PHE A 152 0.52 -9.67 12.69
CA PHE A 152 0.93 -10.50 11.56
C PHE A 152 2.25 -11.26 11.82
N LYS A 153 3.27 -10.57 12.35
CA LYS A 153 4.55 -11.17 12.76
C LYS A 153 4.33 -12.26 13.81
N SER A 154 3.51 -11.97 14.81
CA SER A 154 3.18 -12.93 15.88
C SER A 154 2.52 -14.19 15.32
N VAL A 155 1.56 -14.03 14.40
CA VAL A 155 0.90 -15.16 13.74
C VAL A 155 1.85 -15.92 12.82
N ALA A 156 2.79 -15.24 12.15
CA ALA A 156 3.76 -15.88 11.27
C ALA A 156 4.62 -16.89 12.03
N LEU A 157 5.09 -16.55 13.22
CA LEU A 157 5.88 -17.45 14.06
C LEU A 157 5.06 -18.66 14.52
N ILE A 158 3.81 -18.46 14.93
CA ILE A 158 2.88 -19.54 15.30
C ILE A 158 2.66 -20.51 14.12
N ILE A 159 2.49 -19.97 12.91
CA ILE A 159 2.30 -20.79 11.70
C ILE A 159 3.58 -21.52 11.33
N LYS A 160 4.72 -20.84 11.34
CA LYS A 160 6.04 -21.42 11.03
C LYS A 160 6.39 -22.59 11.95
N ASN A 161 6.07 -22.48 13.24
CA ASN A 161 6.30 -23.51 14.24
C ASN A 161 5.22 -24.61 14.26
N LYS A 162 4.23 -24.55 13.34
CA LYS A 162 3.09 -25.48 13.28
C LYS A 162 2.24 -25.54 14.56
N GLU A 163 2.35 -24.54 15.43
CA GLU A 163 1.64 -24.51 16.72
C GLU A 163 0.12 -24.44 16.54
N HIS A 164 -0.34 -23.75 15.49
CA HIS A 164 -1.75 -23.68 15.09
C HIS A 164 -2.40 -25.03 14.74
N LEU A 165 -1.61 -26.11 14.58
CA LEU A 165 -2.10 -27.46 14.31
C LEU A 165 -2.24 -28.31 15.57
N LYS A 166 -1.83 -27.80 16.74
CA LYS A 166 -1.93 -28.53 18.01
C LYS A 166 -3.39 -28.74 18.42
N GLU A 167 -3.68 -29.91 18.95
CA GLU A 167 -5.04 -30.33 19.33
C GLU A 167 -5.58 -29.54 20.54
N ASP A 168 -4.72 -28.94 21.38
CA ASP A 168 -5.12 -28.07 22.49
C ASP A 168 -5.85 -26.78 22.05
N GLY A 169 -5.72 -26.42 20.76
CA GLY A 169 -6.35 -25.25 20.15
C GLY A 169 -5.90 -23.90 20.71
N VAL A 170 -4.88 -23.84 21.59
CA VAL A 170 -4.45 -22.62 22.27
C VAL A 170 -3.89 -21.62 21.27
N ALA A 171 -2.99 -22.08 20.40
CA ALA A 171 -2.40 -21.26 19.35
C ALA A 171 -3.45 -20.80 18.33
N LEU A 172 -4.40 -21.66 17.96
CA LEU A 172 -5.47 -21.32 17.03
C LEU A 172 -6.39 -20.22 17.60
N LYS A 173 -6.80 -20.34 18.88
CA LYS A 173 -7.57 -19.30 19.58
C LYS A 173 -6.83 -17.96 19.61
N LYS A 174 -5.52 -17.99 19.82
CA LYS A 174 -4.68 -16.78 19.76
C LYS A 174 -4.70 -16.13 18.37
N ILE A 175 -4.58 -16.92 17.29
CA ILE A 175 -4.68 -16.39 15.91
C ILE A 175 -6.05 -15.73 15.68
N LEU A 176 -7.15 -16.37 16.10
CA LEU A 176 -8.50 -15.84 15.93
C LEU A 176 -8.70 -14.53 16.69
N SER A 177 -8.16 -14.43 17.91
CA SER A 177 -8.18 -13.19 18.71
C SER A 177 -7.40 -12.07 18.03
N LEU A 178 -6.19 -12.35 17.54
CA LEU A 178 -5.36 -11.36 16.82
C LEU A 178 -6.02 -10.90 15.51
N LYS A 179 -6.73 -11.79 14.81
CA LYS A 179 -7.48 -11.44 13.60
C LYS A 179 -8.68 -10.52 13.89
N GLY A 180 -9.38 -10.77 14.99
CA GLY A 180 -10.58 -10.02 15.40
C GLY A 180 -10.29 -8.71 16.14
N ALA A 181 -9.03 -8.47 16.54
CA ALA A 181 -8.64 -7.25 17.25
C ALA A 181 -8.71 -6.02 16.33
N SER A 182 -9.88 -5.39 16.24
CA SER A 182 -9.98 -4.03 15.69
C SER A 182 -9.39 -3.05 16.70
N ARG A 183 -8.21 -2.51 16.40
CA ARG A 183 -7.52 -1.51 17.26
C ARG A 183 -7.65 -0.08 16.73
N ILE A 184 -8.66 0.21 15.89
CA ILE A 184 -8.85 1.56 15.36
C ILE A 184 -9.65 2.41 16.36
N THR A 185 -8.87 3.02 17.27
CA THR A 185 -8.93 4.42 17.74
C THR A 185 -10.19 4.96 18.43
N GLU A 186 -10.21 4.87 19.77
CA GLU A 186 -10.99 5.78 20.64
C GLU A 186 -10.23 7.08 21.00
N GLU A 187 -8.96 7.25 20.57
CA GLU A 187 -8.05 8.28 21.13
C GLU A 187 -7.76 9.52 20.24
N TYR A 188 -8.54 9.81 19.21
CA TYR A 188 -8.35 11.05 18.42
C TYR A 188 -9.42 12.08 18.72
N HIS A 189 -9.33 12.69 19.91
CA HIS A 189 -10.02 13.95 20.17
C HIS A 189 -9.29 15.12 19.49
N ASN A 190 -10.06 15.87 18.71
CA ASN A 190 -9.68 16.94 17.80
C ASN A 190 -8.78 18.03 18.41
N LYS A 191 -7.51 18.07 17.97
CA LYS A 191 -6.78 19.33 17.70
C LYS A 191 -5.91 19.14 16.45
N ALA A 192 -6.21 19.91 15.40
CA ALA A 192 -5.32 19.99 14.25
C ALA A 192 -3.97 20.56 14.70
N LYS A 193 -2.88 19.83 14.47
CA LYS A 193 -1.53 20.37 14.57
C LYS A 193 -1.20 21.03 13.23
N ASN A 194 -1.04 22.35 13.21
CA ASN A 194 -0.57 23.09 12.04
C ASN A 194 0.78 23.74 12.34
N ASN A 195 1.62 23.88 11.30
CA ASN A 195 2.91 24.57 11.37
C ASN A 195 2.82 26.01 10.85
N HIS A 196 1.62 26.57 10.73
CA HIS A 196 1.44 27.98 10.38
C HIS A 196 1.86 28.83 11.57
N ARG A 197 3.13 29.22 11.61
CA ARG A 197 3.54 30.43 12.32
C ARG A 197 2.99 31.59 11.50
N TYR A 198 2.05 32.32 12.06
CA TYR A 198 1.76 33.66 11.60
C TYR A 198 3.01 34.49 11.94
N GLU A 199 3.79 34.84 10.92
CA GLU A 199 4.77 35.94 10.99
C GLU A 199 4.06 37.27 10.70
#